data_AF-A0A2S4ZE56-F1
#
_entry.id   AF-A0A2S4ZE56-F1
#
_cell.length_a   1.000
_cell.length_b   1.000
_cell.length_c   1.000
_cell.angle_alpha   90.00
_cell.angle_beta   90.00
_cell.angle_gamma   90.00
#
_symmetry.space_group_name_H-M   'P 1'
#
loop_
_entity.id
_entity.type
_entity.pdbx_description
1 polymer ?
#
loop_
_entity_poly.entity_id
_entity_poly.type
_entity_poly.pdbx_seq_one_letter_code
_entity_poly.pdbx_strand_id
1 'polypeptide(L)'
;MPKRKAAIAVGGVAALGAAALLLPNANASQDQDNATAGGTADVKTLKATDASDLAGRLQKILGDAFAGSYYDGGKQQLVVNVVSGDNNVIVQAKKAGAVVRQVDNSTAELKAAAATLKAKATIPGTSWAVDPRTDKVLVTADSTVTGADWNRLQSTVRGLGSGMATLKKSSGTFKTFVSGGDAIFSQVQGGSVRCSLGFNVTASDGSPAFLTAGHCGVAAKEWSDSETGQPIATVDQATFPGEGDFSLVKYNDPNTQAPSEVNAGNGQRVQINQAADATVGETVFRMGSTTGLHDGQVTGLDATVNFQSETDPNGVDTVTGLIQTDVCAEPGDSGGSLFTQDGSALGLTSGGSGDCASGGETFFQPVTTALQATGATLGDGDAGNGAGDQSGAGAGDEAGAGDQAGAGAGDQAGAGDQAGAGDQPGAGGDQIGGGADPSGAGAADDGSSSVTGSH
;
A
#
# COMPACT_ATOMS: atom_id res chain seq x y z
N MET A 1 80.48 57.45 -21.06
CA MET A 1 80.97 56.56 -19.98
C MET A 1 79.76 55.89 -19.32
N PRO A 2 79.83 54.63 -18.87
CA PRO A 2 79.47 53.48 -19.68
C PRO A 2 78.38 52.56 -19.08
N LYS A 3 77.83 51.67 -19.94
CA LYS A 3 77.53 50.23 -19.76
C LYS A 3 76.79 49.74 -18.48
N ARG A 4 75.79 48.87 -18.69
CA ARG A 4 75.80 47.38 -18.45
C ARG A 4 74.33 46.88 -18.44
N LYS A 5 73.93 46.05 -19.40
CA LYS A 5 73.93 44.55 -19.41
C LYS A 5 72.89 43.90 -18.48
N ALA A 6 71.86 43.35 -19.14
CA ALA A 6 71.21 42.03 -18.99
C ALA A 6 70.81 41.48 -17.61
N ALA A 7 69.54 41.05 -17.51
CA ALA A 7 69.14 39.88 -16.74
C ALA A 7 67.98 39.16 -17.44
N ILE A 8 68.12 37.83 -17.51
CA ILE A 8 67.18 36.82 -18.01
C ILE A 8 66.09 36.61 -16.95
N ALA A 9 64.82 36.45 -17.36
CA ALA A 9 63.77 35.92 -16.50
C ALA A 9 63.08 34.74 -17.20
N VAL A 10 63.15 33.60 -16.52
CA VAL A 10 62.63 32.28 -16.87
C VAL A 10 61.11 32.29 -16.70
N GLY A 11 60.37 31.76 -17.69
CA GLY A 11 58.94 31.54 -17.61
C GLY A 11 58.62 30.36 -16.69
N GLY A 12 57.98 30.66 -15.55
CA GLY A 12 57.40 29.67 -14.63
C GLY A 12 55.95 29.37 -15.01
N VAL A 13 55.65 28.08 -15.17
CA VAL A 13 54.33 27.52 -15.45
C VAL A 13 53.43 27.70 -14.22
N ALA A 14 52.24 28.26 -14.42
CA ALA A 14 51.21 28.36 -13.39
C ALA A 14 50.60 26.96 -13.11
N ALA A 15 50.78 26.46 -11.89
CA ALA A 15 50.08 25.30 -11.37
C ALA A 15 48.71 25.74 -10.82
N LEU A 16 47.63 25.32 -11.47
CA LEU A 16 46.28 25.35 -10.88
C LEU A 16 45.99 23.95 -10.33
N GLY A 17 45.97 23.84 -9.00
CA GLY A 17 45.61 22.62 -8.30
C GLY A 17 44.12 22.32 -8.43
N ALA A 18 43.78 21.17 -9.01
CA ALA A 18 42.46 20.58 -8.89
C ALA A 18 42.45 19.70 -7.63
N ALA A 19 41.60 20.06 -6.67
CA ALA A 19 41.27 19.20 -5.54
C ALA A 19 40.40 18.05 -6.05
N ALA A 20 40.93 16.83 -6.01
CA ALA A 20 40.18 15.60 -6.28
C ALA A 20 39.39 15.21 -5.01
N LEU A 21 38.06 15.26 -5.10
CA LEU A 21 37.15 14.60 -4.16
C LEU A 21 37.22 13.09 -4.44
N LEU A 22 37.78 12.33 -3.49
CA LEU A 22 37.75 10.87 -3.48
C LEU A 22 36.41 10.40 -2.91
N LEU A 23 35.59 9.76 -3.74
CA LEU A 23 34.47 8.91 -3.28
C LEU A 23 35.00 7.48 -3.06
N PRO A 24 34.61 6.76 -2.00
CA PRO A 24 34.94 5.35 -1.85
C PRO A 24 34.13 4.52 -2.85
N ASN A 25 34.84 3.75 -3.69
CA ASN A 25 34.27 2.77 -4.59
C ASN A 25 33.65 1.62 -3.78
N ALA A 26 32.35 1.35 -4.00
CA ALA A 26 31.72 0.08 -3.65
C ALA A 26 31.82 -0.89 -4.83
N ASN A 27 32.29 -2.10 -4.52
CA ASN A 27 32.56 -3.28 -5.35
C ASN A 27 31.95 -3.34 -6.77
N ALA A 28 32.81 -3.31 -7.79
CA ALA A 28 32.53 -3.77 -9.14
C ALA A 28 33.10 -5.18 -9.32
N SER A 29 32.26 -6.14 -9.70
CA SER A 29 32.71 -7.33 -10.43
C SER A 29 33.09 -6.86 -11.83
N GLN A 30 34.38 -6.98 -12.17
CA GLN A 30 34.90 -6.70 -13.49
C GLN A 30 34.77 -7.95 -14.34
N ASP A 31 34.15 -7.81 -15.52
CA ASP A 31 34.56 -8.57 -16.69
C ASP A 31 34.91 -7.57 -17.81
N GLN A 32 36.16 -7.67 -18.26
CA GLN A 32 36.73 -6.93 -19.38
C GLN A 32 36.44 -7.69 -20.68
N ASP A 33 35.92 -6.97 -21.68
CA ASP A 33 36.44 -6.88 -23.07
C ASP A 33 35.29 -6.71 -24.09
N ASN A 34 35.14 -5.52 -24.66
CA ASN A 34 35.75 -5.16 -25.96
C ASN A 34 35.09 -3.86 -26.47
N ALA A 35 35.86 -2.79 -26.50
CA ALA A 35 35.40 -1.49 -27.00
C ALA A 35 35.30 -1.49 -28.53
N THR A 36 34.09 -1.29 -29.05
CA THR A 36 33.90 -0.70 -30.39
C THR A 36 32.90 0.46 -30.30
N ALA A 37 33.27 1.56 -30.95
CA ALA A 37 32.63 2.86 -30.85
C ALA A 37 31.20 2.88 -31.41
N GLY A 38 30.26 3.31 -30.56
CA GLY A 38 28.85 3.52 -30.86
C GLY A 38 28.05 3.46 -29.56
N GLY A 39 28.15 4.49 -28.72
CA GLY A 39 27.70 4.46 -27.31
C GLY A 39 26.20 4.19 -27.13
N THR A 40 25.82 2.92 -27.09
CA THR A 40 24.65 2.42 -26.37
C THR A 40 25.09 2.21 -24.93
N ALA A 41 24.48 2.89 -23.97
CA ALA A 41 24.65 2.51 -22.57
C ALA A 41 24.22 1.04 -22.40
N ASP A 42 25.09 0.21 -21.84
CA ASP A 42 24.82 -1.22 -21.66
C ASP A 42 23.62 -1.40 -20.72
N VAL A 43 22.66 -2.22 -21.14
CA VAL A 43 21.49 -2.59 -20.33
C VAL A 43 21.97 -3.36 -19.11
N LYS A 44 21.51 -2.98 -17.91
CA LYS A 44 21.95 -3.61 -16.67
C LYS A 44 21.06 -4.80 -16.31
N THR A 45 21.70 -5.86 -15.82
CA THR A 45 21.02 -6.88 -15.03
C THR A 45 20.84 -6.38 -13.60
N LEU A 46 19.66 -6.56 -13.02
CA LEU A 46 19.26 -6.04 -11.71
C LEU A 46 18.57 -7.14 -10.90
N LYS A 47 18.62 -7.04 -9.58
CA LYS A 47 17.65 -7.75 -8.74
C LYS A 47 16.28 -7.07 -8.87
N ALA A 48 15.20 -7.76 -8.50
CA ALA A 48 13.86 -7.18 -8.58
C ALA A 48 13.71 -5.95 -7.65
N THR A 49 14.25 -6.02 -6.43
CA THR A 49 14.30 -4.89 -5.49
C THR A 49 15.07 -3.69 -6.05
N ASP A 50 16.26 -3.91 -6.61
CA ASP A 50 17.03 -2.85 -7.29
C ASP A 50 16.30 -2.27 -8.52
N ALA A 51 15.48 -3.10 -9.19
CA ALA A 51 14.67 -2.68 -10.33
C ALA A 51 13.50 -1.79 -9.89
N SER A 52 12.84 -2.09 -8.76
CA SER A 52 11.83 -1.22 -8.13
C SER A 52 12.42 0.15 -7.79
N ASP A 53 13.59 0.18 -7.13
CA ASP A 53 14.28 1.43 -6.78
C ASP A 53 14.69 2.26 -8.01
N LEU A 54 15.15 1.58 -9.06
CA LEU A 54 15.48 2.23 -10.33
C LEU A 54 14.23 2.76 -11.03
N ALA A 55 13.13 2.01 -11.03
CA ALA A 55 11.85 2.44 -11.58
C ALA A 55 11.36 3.72 -10.91
N GLY A 56 11.35 3.76 -9.57
CA GLY A 56 10.93 4.95 -8.81
C GLY A 56 11.81 6.18 -9.09
N ARG A 57 13.12 6.01 -9.26
CA ARG A 57 14.01 7.10 -9.68
C ARG A 57 13.75 7.56 -11.10
N LEU A 58 13.56 6.62 -12.04
CA LEU A 58 13.26 6.94 -13.43
C LEU A 58 11.91 7.63 -13.56
N GLN A 59 10.89 7.23 -12.81
CA GLN A 59 9.60 7.93 -12.78
C GLN A 59 9.78 9.41 -12.41
N LYS A 60 10.59 9.71 -11.39
CA LYS A 60 10.88 11.11 -10.97
C LYS A 60 11.64 11.90 -12.03
N ILE A 61 12.58 11.26 -12.72
CA ILE A 61 13.41 11.91 -13.74
C ILE A 61 12.62 12.16 -15.04
N LEU A 62 11.83 11.17 -15.45
CA LEU A 62 11.14 11.17 -16.74
C LEU A 62 9.78 11.87 -16.68
N GLY A 63 9.18 12.02 -15.50
CA GLY A 63 7.92 12.70 -15.29
C GLY A 63 6.80 12.11 -16.15
N ASP A 64 6.05 12.96 -16.84
CA ASP A 64 4.89 12.58 -17.66
C ASP A 64 5.23 11.64 -18.83
N ALA A 65 6.50 11.58 -19.24
CA ALA A 65 6.93 10.65 -20.28
C ALA A 65 7.01 9.20 -19.79
N PHE A 66 7.02 8.96 -18.47
CA PHE A 66 6.99 7.62 -17.87
C PHE A 66 5.58 7.02 -17.94
N ALA A 67 5.46 5.87 -18.60
CA ALA A 67 4.21 5.14 -18.83
C ALA A 67 4.19 3.78 -18.10
N GLY A 68 4.83 3.72 -16.92
CA GLY A 68 4.98 2.50 -16.14
C GLY A 68 6.24 1.72 -16.47
N SER A 69 6.49 0.68 -15.68
CA SER A 69 7.63 -0.22 -15.87
C SER A 69 7.30 -1.62 -15.37
N TYR A 70 8.05 -2.60 -15.86
CA TYR A 70 7.98 -3.98 -15.38
C TYR A 70 9.37 -4.61 -15.35
N TYR A 71 9.52 -5.61 -14.49
CA TYR A 71 10.71 -6.43 -14.39
C TYR A 71 10.57 -7.66 -15.29
N ASP A 72 11.51 -7.82 -16.23
CA ASP A 72 11.68 -9.03 -17.03
C ASP A 72 12.59 -9.98 -16.25
N GLY A 73 11.98 -10.86 -15.44
CA GLY A 73 12.71 -11.81 -14.60
C GLY A 73 13.57 -12.80 -15.38
N GLY A 74 13.20 -13.12 -16.63
CA GLY A 74 14.00 -14.01 -17.48
C GLY A 74 15.31 -13.37 -17.94
N LYS A 75 15.34 -12.04 -18.08
CA LYS A 75 16.53 -11.27 -18.45
C LYS A 75 17.17 -10.53 -17.28
N GLN A 76 16.51 -10.53 -16.12
CA GLN A 76 16.86 -9.73 -14.95
C GLN A 76 16.95 -8.23 -15.28
N GLN A 77 16.02 -7.72 -16.08
CA GLN A 77 16.09 -6.35 -16.62
C GLN A 77 14.85 -5.54 -16.26
N LEU A 78 15.06 -4.26 -15.94
CA LEU A 78 13.97 -3.29 -15.86
C LEU A 78 13.58 -2.84 -17.27
N VAL A 79 12.31 -3.00 -17.63
CA VAL A 79 11.71 -2.41 -18.82
C VAL A 79 10.87 -1.21 -18.42
N VAL A 80 11.19 -0.04 -18.99
CA VAL A 80 10.48 1.22 -18.76
C VAL A 80 9.70 1.57 -20.02
N ASN A 81 8.39 1.74 -19.84
CA ASN A 81 7.53 2.27 -20.88
C ASN A 81 7.65 3.78 -20.95
N VAL A 82 7.76 4.29 -22.16
CA VAL A 82 7.77 5.73 -22.43
C VAL A 82 6.77 6.07 -23.52
N VAL A 83 6.07 7.19 -23.38
CA VAL A 83 5.14 7.65 -24.42
C VAL A 83 5.94 8.06 -25.67
N SER A 84 5.46 7.67 -26.84
CA SER A 84 6.09 7.98 -28.13
C SER A 84 6.21 9.50 -28.35
N GLY A 85 7.43 10.07 -28.35
CA GLY A 85 7.62 11.48 -28.70
C GLY A 85 8.89 12.18 -28.17
N ASP A 86 9.53 11.69 -27.11
CA ASP A 86 10.70 12.35 -26.52
C ASP A 86 11.98 11.51 -26.59
N ASN A 87 12.85 11.85 -27.55
CA ASN A 87 14.14 11.18 -27.74
C ASN A 87 15.12 11.40 -26.57
N ASN A 88 14.96 12.48 -25.79
CA ASN A 88 15.84 12.77 -24.66
C ASN A 88 15.54 11.84 -23.46
N VAL A 89 14.25 11.57 -23.22
CA VAL A 89 13.77 10.62 -22.20
C VAL A 89 14.31 9.21 -22.45
N ILE A 90 14.29 8.76 -23.72
CA ILE A 90 14.82 7.44 -24.12
C ILE A 90 16.32 7.33 -23.80
N VAL A 91 17.09 8.39 -24.07
CA VAL A 91 18.53 8.41 -23.79
C VAL A 91 18.79 8.36 -22.28
N GLN A 92 18.02 9.09 -21.47
CA GLN A 92 18.17 9.09 -20.02
C GLN A 92 17.87 7.73 -19.39
N ALA A 93 16.75 7.11 -19.78
CA ALA A 93 16.38 5.78 -19.29
C ALA A 93 17.39 4.69 -19.69
N LYS A 94 17.87 4.71 -20.95
CA LYS A 94 18.96 3.83 -21.41
C LYS A 94 20.24 4.05 -20.62
N LYS A 95 20.63 5.31 -20.39
CA LYS A 95 21.83 5.65 -19.61
C LYS A 95 21.75 5.15 -18.16
N ALA A 96 20.56 5.10 -17.59
CA ALA A 96 20.34 4.53 -16.27
C ALA A 96 20.48 3.00 -16.23
N GLY A 97 20.45 2.35 -17.39
CA GLY A 97 20.59 0.89 -17.57
C GLY A 97 19.28 0.17 -17.83
N ALA A 98 18.16 0.88 -18.07
CA ALA A 98 16.87 0.28 -18.35
C ALA A 98 16.68 -0.02 -19.84
N VAL A 99 15.89 -1.06 -20.13
CA VAL A 99 15.33 -1.30 -21.46
C VAL A 99 14.18 -0.33 -21.66
N VAL A 100 14.20 0.43 -22.76
CA VAL A 100 13.13 1.38 -23.05
C VAL A 100 12.18 0.79 -24.08
N ARG A 101 10.89 0.79 -23.77
CA ARG A 101 9.82 0.41 -24.69
C ARG A 101 8.92 1.62 -24.94
N GLN A 102 8.76 2.01 -26.19
CA GLN A 102 7.79 3.03 -26.54
C GLN A 102 6.39 2.45 -26.53
N VAL A 103 5.45 3.19 -25.95
CA VAL A 103 4.05 2.80 -25.81
C VAL A 103 3.12 3.95 -26.20
N ASP A 104 1.83 3.62 -26.33
CA ASP A 104 0.81 4.54 -26.82
C ASP A 104 0.04 5.21 -25.67
N ASN A 105 -0.21 4.47 -24.58
CA ASN A 105 -0.97 4.99 -23.45
C ASN A 105 -0.02 5.58 -22.39
N SER A 106 -0.31 6.81 -21.98
CA SER A 106 0.35 7.44 -20.83
C SER A 106 -0.23 6.94 -19.51
N THR A 107 0.53 7.12 -18.42
CA THR A 107 0.04 6.86 -17.06
C THR A 107 -1.25 7.64 -16.76
N ALA A 108 -1.35 8.88 -17.26
CA ALA A 108 -2.54 9.71 -17.07
C ALA A 108 -3.78 9.14 -17.78
N GLU A 109 -3.62 8.63 -18.99
CA GLU A 109 -4.71 8.02 -19.76
C GLU A 109 -5.18 6.70 -19.12
N LEU A 110 -4.25 5.86 -18.66
CA LEU A 110 -4.56 4.63 -17.94
C LEU A 110 -5.32 4.92 -16.63
N LYS A 111 -4.92 5.97 -15.89
CA LYS A 111 -5.65 6.44 -14.69
C LYS A 111 -7.04 6.98 -15.02
N ALA A 112 -7.20 7.72 -16.13
CA ALA A 112 -8.50 8.20 -16.57
C ALA A 112 -9.45 7.05 -16.98
N ALA A 113 -8.90 6.00 -17.59
CA ALA A 113 -9.64 4.78 -17.89
C ALA A 113 -10.10 4.06 -16.60
N ALA A 114 -9.23 3.91 -15.61
CA ALA A 114 -9.58 3.37 -14.30
C ALA A 114 -10.66 4.21 -13.59
N ALA A 115 -10.57 5.55 -13.66
CA ALA A 115 -11.60 6.44 -13.11
C ALA A 115 -12.96 6.27 -13.81
N THR A 116 -12.95 6.04 -15.13
CA THR A 116 -14.18 5.75 -15.89
C THR A 116 -14.79 4.42 -15.48
N LEU A 117 -13.97 3.39 -15.26
CA LEU A 117 -14.42 2.09 -14.72
C LEU A 117 -15.01 2.25 -13.32
N LYS A 118 -14.36 3.00 -12.42
CA LYS A 118 -14.89 3.32 -11.09
C LYS A 118 -16.24 4.03 -11.15
N ALA A 119 -16.42 4.97 -12.07
CA ALA A 119 -17.68 5.71 -12.19
C ALA A 119 -18.83 4.88 -12.81
N LYS A 120 -18.51 3.97 -13.73
CA LYS A 120 -19.52 3.32 -14.59
C LYS A 120 -19.63 1.82 -14.42
N ALA A 121 -18.70 1.16 -13.76
CA ALA A 121 -18.58 -0.29 -13.71
C ALA A 121 -18.13 -0.84 -12.34
N THR A 122 -18.35 -0.11 -11.24
CA THR A 122 -18.30 -0.67 -9.88
C THR A 122 -19.44 -1.67 -9.71
N ILE A 123 -19.09 -2.94 -9.90
CA ILE A 123 -19.97 -4.11 -9.86
C ILE A 123 -19.26 -5.14 -8.96
N PRO A 124 -19.94 -5.75 -7.97
CA PRO A 124 -19.37 -6.86 -7.20
C PRO A 124 -18.77 -7.92 -8.12
N GLY A 125 -17.59 -8.42 -7.77
CA GLY A 125 -16.90 -9.42 -8.59
C GLY A 125 -16.14 -8.84 -9.78
N THR A 126 -15.86 -7.53 -9.78
CA THR A 126 -14.97 -6.90 -10.78
C THR A 126 -13.71 -6.35 -10.15
N SER A 127 -12.62 -6.36 -10.92
CA SER A 127 -11.38 -5.68 -10.60
C SER A 127 -10.78 -5.04 -11.84
N TRP A 128 -9.90 -4.05 -11.63
CA TRP A 128 -9.04 -3.55 -12.69
C TRP A 128 -7.69 -3.11 -12.15
N ALA A 129 -6.63 -3.41 -12.90
CA ALA A 129 -5.25 -3.06 -12.57
C ALA A 129 -4.52 -2.52 -13.80
N VAL A 130 -3.50 -1.69 -13.56
CA VAL A 130 -2.61 -1.25 -14.63
C VAL A 130 -1.62 -2.37 -14.93
N ASP A 131 -1.59 -2.81 -16.19
CA ASP A 131 -0.62 -3.78 -16.68
C ASP A 131 0.41 -3.09 -17.60
N PRO A 132 1.58 -2.70 -17.06
CA PRO A 132 2.66 -2.10 -17.84
C PRO A 132 3.26 -3.09 -18.84
N ARG A 133 3.01 -4.40 -18.80
CA ARG A 133 3.49 -5.33 -19.83
C ARG A 133 2.66 -5.23 -21.10
N THR A 134 1.36 -4.98 -21.00
CA THR A 134 0.49 -4.82 -22.16
C THR A 134 0.16 -3.37 -22.51
N ASP A 135 0.62 -2.42 -21.70
CA ASP A 135 0.30 -0.98 -21.82
C ASP A 135 -1.22 -0.73 -21.74
N LYS A 136 -1.92 -1.47 -20.88
CA LYS A 136 -3.38 -1.46 -20.80
C LYS A 136 -3.86 -1.57 -19.36
N VAL A 137 -5.14 -1.21 -19.16
CA VAL A 137 -5.87 -1.61 -17.96
C VAL A 137 -6.38 -3.04 -18.15
N LEU A 138 -5.93 -3.97 -17.30
CA LEU A 138 -6.51 -5.31 -17.22
C LEU A 138 -7.77 -5.23 -16.37
N VAL A 139 -8.93 -5.49 -16.97
CA VAL A 139 -10.23 -5.57 -16.29
C VAL A 139 -10.58 -7.04 -16.13
N THR A 140 -10.73 -7.49 -14.89
CA THR A 140 -11.18 -8.86 -14.60
C THR A 140 -12.60 -8.86 -14.04
N ALA A 141 -13.40 -9.80 -14.50
CA ALA A 141 -14.71 -10.11 -13.93
C ALA A 141 -14.74 -11.57 -13.51
N ASP A 142 -15.19 -11.82 -12.29
CA ASP A 142 -15.31 -13.15 -11.74
C ASP A 142 -16.53 -13.92 -12.32
N SER A 143 -16.76 -15.13 -11.82
CA SER A 143 -17.83 -16.01 -12.30
C SER A 143 -19.25 -15.48 -12.04
N THR A 144 -19.43 -14.57 -11.07
CA THR A 144 -20.73 -14.02 -10.66
C THR A 144 -21.21 -12.90 -11.59
N VAL A 145 -20.28 -12.20 -12.27
CA VAL A 145 -20.60 -11.12 -13.20
C VAL A 145 -21.20 -11.70 -14.49
N THR A 146 -22.53 -11.62 -14.60
CA THR A 146 -23.32 -12.19 -15.69
C THR A 146 -24.42 -11.22 -16.16
N GLY A 147 -25.16 -11.58 -17.21
CA GLY A 147 -26.36 -10.87 -17.65
C GLY A 147 -26.16 -9.37 -17.90
N ALA A 148 -26.99 -8.54 -17.24
CA ALA A 148 -26.97 -7.09 -17.40
C ALA A 148 -25.64 -6.46 -16.93
N ASP A 149 -25.06 -6.98 -15.85
CA ASP A 149 -23.79 -6.48 -15.32
C ASP A 149 -22.62 -6.78 -16.25
N TRP A 150 -22.59 -8.00 -16.83
CA TRP A 150 -21.61 -8.33 -17.86
C TRP A 150 -21.73 -7.40 -19.09
N ASN A 151 -22.96 -7.13 -19.54
CA ASN A 151 -23.19 -6.23 -20.67
C ASN A 151 -22.76 -4.80 -20.35
N ARG A 152 -23.04 -4.31 -19.14
CA ARG A 152 -22.60 -3.00 -18.64
C ARG A 152 -21.08 -2.91 -18.62
N LEU A 153 -20.40 -3.89 -18.03
CA LEU A 153 -18.93 -3.94 -17.98
C LEU A 153 -18.32 -3.97 -19.38
N GLN A 154 -18.79 -4.87 -20.25
CA GLN A 154 -18.31 -4.99 -21.63
C GLN A 154 -18.52 -3.70 -22.43
N SER A 155 -19.68 -3.05 -22.29
CA SER A 155 -19.97 -1.77 -22.96
C SER A 155 -19.07 -0.65 -22.48
N THR A 156 -18.77 -0.60 -21.16
CA THR A 156 -17.86 0.38 -20.57
C THR A 156 -16.45 0.19 -21.11
N VAL A 157 -15.93 -1.05 -21.10
CA VAL A 157 -14.60 -1.38 -21.64
C VAL A 157 -14.50 -1.02 -23.12
N ARG A 158 -15.51 -1.36 -23.93
CA ARG A 158 -15.54 -0.98 -25.35
C ARG A 158 -15.54 0.54 -25.56
N GLY A 159 -16.20 1.28 -24.67
CA GLY A 159 -16.24 2.74 -24.70
C GLY A 159 -14.89 3.41 -24.42
N LEU A 160 -13.93 2.71 -23.81
CA LEU A 160 -12.56 3.21 -23.58
C LEU A 160 -11.68 3.15 -24.84
N GLY A 161 -12.08 2.38 -25.85
CA GLY A 161 -11.29 2.12 -27.07
C GLY A 161 -10.46 0.83 -26.99
N SER A 162 -10.20 0.22 -28.14
CA SER A 162 -9.56 -1.12 -28.25
C SER A 162 -8.10 -1.18 -27.75
N GLY A 163 -7.45 -0.02 -27.64
CA GLY A 163 -6.08 0.11 -27.16
C GLY A 163 -5.95 0.30 -25.65
N MET A 164 -7.04 0.56 -24.92
CA MET A 164 -6.96 1.07 -23.55
C MET A 164 -7.11 -0.01 -22.47
N ALA A 165 -8.02 -0.98 -22.70
CA ALA A 165 -8.33 -1.99 -21.69
C ALA A 165 -8.55 -3.37 -22.31
N THR A 166 -8.22 -4.40 -21.54
CA THR A 166 -8.49 -5.81 -21.86
C THR A 166 -9.47 -6.37 -20.84
N LEU A 167 -10.53 -7.03 -21.29
CA LEU A 167 -11.50 -7.68 -20.41
C LEU A 167 -11.22 -9.19 -20.33
N LYS A 168 -11.08 -9.69 -19.10
CA LYS A 168 -10.82 -11.10 -18.77
C LYS A 168 -11.92 -11.65 -17.85
N LYS A 169 -12.25 -12.94 -17.99
CA LYS A 169 -13.01 -13.68 -16.97
C LYS A 169 -12.08 -14.46 -16.04
N SER A 170 -12.34 -14.39 -14.74
CA SER A 170 -11.80 -15.32 -13.74
C SER A 170 -12.79 -16.49 -13.54
N SER A 171 -12.26 -17.65 -13.16
CA SER A 171 -13.05 -18.87 -12.89
C SER A 171 -13.68 -18.89 -11.51
N GLY A 172 -13.16 -18.12 -10.55
CA GLY A 172 -13.63 -18.06 -9.15
C GLY A 172 -14.59 -16.92 -8.88
N THR A 173 -14.81 -16.62 -7.59
CA THR A 173 -15.50 -15.42 -7.10
C THR A 173 -14.51 -14.61 -6.28
N PHE A 174 -14.48 -13.30 -6.47
CA PHE A 174 -13.69 -12.41 -5.61
C PHE A 174 -14.34 -12.34 -4.23
N LYS A 175 -13.55 -12.69 -3.22
CA LYS A 175 -13.92 -12.58 -1.81
C LYS A 175 -12.74 -12.03 -1.04
N THR A 176 -13.04 -11.25 -0.01
CA THR A 176 -12.14 -11.10 1.14
C THR A 176 -11.81 -12.50 1.64
N PHE A 177 -10.53 -12.75 1.88
CA PHE A 177 -10.19 -13.94 2.63
C PHE A 177 -10.47 -13.61 4.10
N VAL A 178 -10.95 -14.55 4.87
CA VAL A 178 -11.04 -14.39 6.33
C VAL A 178 -10.42 -15.67 6.86
N SER A 179 -9.47 -15.56 7.80
CA SER A 179 -8.47 -16.57 8.23
C SER A 179 -7.07 -16.28 7.66
N GLY A 180 -5.93 -16.55 8.35
CA GLY A 180 -4.57 -16.04 7.95
C GLY A 180 -3.27 -16.43 8.75
N GLY A 181 -2.03 -16.38 8.17
CA GLY A 181 -0.66 -16.11 8.74
C GLY A 181 0.13 -17.09 9.62
N ASP A 182 1.03 -16.58 10.48
CA ASP A 182 1.00 -17.14 11.83
C ASP A 182 -0.41 -16.80 12.36
N ALA A 183 -1.11 -17.82 12.84
CA ALA A 183 -2.54 -17.71 13.03
C ALA A 183 -2.86 -16.77 14.21
N ILE A 184 -3.61 -15.71 13.93
CA ILE A 184 -4.28 -14.90 14.95
C ILE A 184 -5.77 -15.22 14.94
N PHE A 185 -6.38 -15.21 16.12
CA PHE A 185 -7.75 -15.61 16.34
C PHE A 185 -8.50 -14.57 17.16
N SER A 186 -9.77 -14.38 16.86
CA SER A 186 -10.68 -13.59 17.66
C SER A 186 -12.00 -14.30 17.88
N GLN A 187 -12.57 -14.12 19.06
CA GLN A 187 -13.90 -14.60 19.40
C GLN A 187 -14.89 -13.48 19.14
N VAL A 188 -15.79 -13.69 18.18
CA VAL A 188 -16.83 -12.72 17.81
C VAL A 188 -18.22 -13.31 18.07
N GLN A 189 -19.24 -12.46 18.05
CA GLN A 189 -20.62 -12.94 18.14
C GLN A 189 -20.93 -13.80 16.90
N GLY A 190 -21.09 -15.10 17.09
CA GLY A 190 -21.40 -16.05 16.02
C GLY A 190 -20.27 -17.00 15.62
N GLY A 191 -19.08 -16.92 16.25
CA GLY A 191 -18.01 -17.89 16.03
C GLY A 191 -16.61 -17.33 16.32
N SER A 192 -15.60 -18.00 15.79
CA SER A 192 -14.23 -17.51 15.75
C SER A 192 -13.90 -16.94 14.37
N VAL A 193 -13.18 -15.82 14.35
CA VAL A 193 -12.50 -15.31 13.17
C VAL A 193 -11.05 -15.66 13.32
N ARG A 194 -10.45 -16.23 12.28
CA ARG A 194 -8.99 -16.35 12.18
C ARG A 194 -8.54 -15.25 11.22
N CYS A 195 -7.29 -14.80 11.31
CA CYS A 195 -6.60 -13.97 10.32
C CYS A 195 -5.09 -14.19 10.50
N SER A 196 -4.28 -13.51 9.69
CA SER A 196 -2.83 -13.61 9.69
C SER A 196 -2.22 -12.49 10.48
N LEU A 197 -1.15 -12.78 11.18
CA LEU A 197 -0.12 -11.78 11.36
C LEU A 197 0.65 -11.59 10.04
N GLY A 198 0.74 -10.35 9.55
CA GLY A 198 1.48 -9.99 8.35
C GLY A 198 2.94 -9.65 8.66
N PHE A 199 3.17 -8.54 9.36
CA PHE A 199 4.51 -8.12 9.76
C PHE A 199 4.50 -7.53 11.15
N ASN A 200 5.46 -7.94 11.99
CA ASN A 200 5.75 -7.22 13.22
C ASN A 200 6.31 -5.84 12.91
N VAL A 201 5.84 -4.83 13.63
CA VAL A 201 6.21 -3.43 13.49
C VAL A 201 6.31 -2.77 14.86
N THR A 202 6.95 -1.62 14.91
CA THR A 202 6.92 -0.72 16.06
C THR A 202 5.89 0.36 15.76
N ALA A 203 4.89 0.51 16.63
CA ALA A 203 3.92 1.59 16.50
C ALA A 203 4.56 2.97 16.73
N SER A 204 3.88 4.04 16.34
CA SER A 204 4.38 5.41 16.47
C SER A 204 4.72 5.84 17.92
N ASP A 205 4.11 5.18 18.90
CA ASP A 205 4.37 5.39 20.34
C ASP A 205 5.48 4.50 20.91
N GLY A 206 6.14 3.70 20.06
CA GLY A 206 7.19 2.76 20.44
C GLY A 206 6.69 1.39 20.90
N SER A 207 5.37 1.17 20.95
CA SER A 207 4.82 -0.12 21.38
C SER A 207 5.05 -1.20 20.32
N PRO A 208 5.32 -2.46 20.74
CA PRO A 208 5.35 -3.58 19.82
C PRO A 208 3.94 -3.80 19.23
N ALA A 209 3.88 -3.96 17.92
CA ALA A 209 2.64 -4.13 17.18
C ALA A 209 2.85 -5.05 15.97
N PHE A 210 1.78 -5.32 15.25
CA PHE A 210 1.85 -5.98 13.95
C PHE A 210 0.81 -5.39 12.99
N LEU A 211 1.11 -5.55 11.70
CA LEU A 211 0.18 -5.28 10.61
C LEU A 211 -0.58 -6.55 10.22
N THR A 212 -1.87 -6.39 9.94
CA THR A 212 -2.76 -7.39 9.36
C THR A 212 -3.75 -6.71 8.39
N ALA A 213 -4.70 -7.43 7.83
CA ALA A 213 -5.71 -6.86 6.95
C ALA A 213 -6.72 -6.00 7.75
N GLY A 214 -7.26 -4.98 7.08
CA GLY A 214 -8.21 -4.04 7.64
C GLY A 214 -9.57 -4.67 7.91
N HIS A 215 -10.06 -5.52 7.00
CA HIS A 215 -11.30 -6.26 7.22
C HIS A 215 -11.21 -7.16 8.47
N CYS A 216 -10.03 -7.70 8.80
CA CYS A 216 -9.80 -8.39 10.07
C CYS A 216 -9.94 -7.41 11.24
N GLY A 217 -9.26 -6.27 11.20
CA GLY A 217 -9.32 -5.26 12.25
C GLY A 217 -10.71 -4.62 12.46
N VAL A 218 -11.54 -4.57 11.42
CA VAL A 218 -12.95 -4.14 11.51
C VAL A 218 -13.84 -5.26 12.06
N ALA A 219 -13.59 -6.51 11.69
CA ALA A 219 -14.37 -7.65 12.15
C ALA A 219 -14.21 -7.93 13.65
N ALA A 220 -13.03 -7.65 14.23
CA ALA A 220 -12.76 -7.91 15.63
C ALA A 220 -11.78 -6.92 16.26
N LYS A 221 -11.99 -6.63 17.56
CA LYS A 221 -11.16 -5.67 18.33
C LYS A 221 -9.95 -6.28 19.01
N GLU A 222 -10.02 -7.55 19.38
CA GLU A 222 -9.05 -8.24 20.23
C GLU A 222 -8.59 -9.53 19.57
N TRP A 223 -7.29 -9.80 19.61
CA TRP A 223 -6.65 -10.91 18.89
C TRP A 223 -5.78 -11.75 19.81
N SER A 224 -5.85 -13.06 19.64
CA SER A 224 -5.03 -14.08 20.31
C SER A 224 -4.13 -14.78 19.29
N ASP A 225 -2.99 -15.32 19.73
CA ASP A 225 -2.11 -16.20 18.95
C ASP A 225 -2.56 -17.67 18.95
N SER A 226 -3.66 -17.97 19.65
CA SER A 226 -4.23 -19.31 19.71
C SER A 226 -5.75 -19.28 19.68
N GLU A 227 -6.36 -20.31 19.09
CA GLU A 227 -7.80 -20.34 18.81
C GLU A 227 -8.67 -20.18 20.07
N THR A 228 -8.23 -20.76 21.18
CA THR A 228 -8.92 -20.70 22.47
C THR A 228 -8.16 -19.87 23.51
N GLY A 229 -7.16 -19.09 23.06
CA GLY A 229 -6.32 -18.27 23.94
C GLY A 229 -7.01 -17.02 24.43
N GLN A 230 -6.38 -16.38 25.42
CA GLN A 230 -6.75 -15.01 25.79
C GLN A 230 -6.20 -14.04 24.75
N PRO A 231 -6.86 -12.89 24.53
CA PRO A 231 -6.31 -11.85 23.67
C PRO A 231 -4.95 -11.36 24.15
N ILE A 232 -4.00 -11.29 23.23
CA ILE A 232 -2.65 -10.77 23.44
C ILE A 232 -2.43 -9.44 22.73
N ALA A 233 -3.36 -9.02 21.88
CA ALA A 233 -3.24 -7.81 21.10
C ALA A 233 -4.60 -7.16 20.85
N THR A 234 -4.60 -5.84 20.67
CA THR A 234 -5.79 -5.01 20.47
C THR A 234 -5.64 -4.14 19.24
N VAL A 235 -6.69 -4.02 18.43
CA VAL A 235 -6.71 -3.16 17.25
C VAL A 235 -6.57 -1.70 17.68
N ASP A 236 -5.56 -1.02 17.15
CA ASP A 236 -5.33 0.43 17.33
C ASP A 236 -5.97 1.21 16.18
N GLN A 237 -5.72 0.77 14.94
CA GLN A 237 -6.21 1.40 13.72
C GLN A 237 -6.63 0.33 12.72
N ALA A 238 -7.70 0.57 11.97
CA ALA A 238 -8.15 -0.29 10.88
C ALA A 238 -8.78 0.55 9.76
N THR A 239 -8.42 0.23 8.52
CA THR A 239 -8.96 0.84 7.31
C THR A 239 -9.54 -0.25 6.43
N PHE A 240 -10.87 -0.27 6.30
CA PHE A 240 -11.61 -1.11 5.34
C PHE A 240 -13.09 -0.69 5.29
N PRO A 241 -13.75 -0.66 4.11
CA PRO A 241 -13.16 -0.65 2.77
C PRO A 241 -12.66 0.77 2.39
N GLY A 242 -12.34 0.99 1.12
CA GLY A 242 -11.98 2.32 0.58
C GLY A 242 -10.50 2.46 0.29
N GLU A 243 -9.84 3.35 1.02
CA GLU A 243 -8.43 3.75 0.79
C GLU A 243 -7.41 2.66 1.15
N GLY A 244 -7.86 1.49 1.63
CA GLY A 244 -7.01 0.35 1.85
C GLY A 244 -7.69 -0.79 2.59
N ASP A 245 -6.89 -1.82 2.85
CA ASP A 245 -7.25 -3.00 3.65
C ASP A 245 -6.10 -3.37 4.59
N PHE A 246 -5.87 -2.55 5.62
CA PHE A 246 -4.85 -2.78 6.64
C PHE A 246 -5.35 -2.45 8.05
N SER A 247 -4.73 -3.07 9.03
CA SER A 247 -4.91 -2.76 10.45
C SER A 247 -3.57 -2.80 11.18
N LEU A 248 -3.37 -1.84 12.09
CA LEU A 248 -2.34 -1.87 13.11
C LEU A 248 -2.94 -2.46 14.39
N VAL A 249 -2.33 -3.52 14.90
CA VAL A 249 -2.75 -4.21 16.12
C VAL A 249 -1.60 -4.20 17.10
N LYS A 250 -1.81 -3.59 18.28
CA LYS A 250 -0.79 -3.45 19.32
C LYS A 250 -0.81 -4.65 20.24
N TYR A 251 0.36 -5.18 20.59
CA TYR A 251 0.45 -6.18 21.66
C TYR A 251 0.11 -5.54 23.00
N ASN A 252 -0.67 -6.25 23.81
CA ASN A 252 -1.14 -5.79 25.12
C ASN A 252 0.00 -5.76 26.14
N ASP A 253 1.01 -6.64 26.01
CA ASP A 253 2.24 -6.58 26.80
C ASP A 253 3.29 -5.72 26.06
N PRO A 254 3.70 -4.57 26.62
CA PRO A 254 4.71 -3.70 25.99
C PRO A 254 6.10 -4.34 25.92
N ASN A 255 6.34 -5.46 26.61
CA ASN A 255 7.60 -6.21 26.57
C ASN A 255 7.57 -7.37 25.57
N THR A 256 6.54 -7.45 24.73
CA THR A 256 6.44 -8.50 23.71
C THR A 256 7.62 -8.43 22.75
N GLN A 257 8.35 -9.53 22.63
CA GLN A 257 9.44 -9.66 21.66
C GLN A 257 8.83 -10.01 20.30
N ALA A 258 8.74 -9.01 19.43
CA ALA A 258 8.13 -9.12 18.10
C ALA A 258 9.21 -8.96 17.00
N PRO A 259 10.02 -10.00 16.71
CA PRO A 259 11.09 -9.89 15.73
C PRO A 259 10.55 -9.57 14.33
N SER A 260 11.29 -8.76 13.57
CA SER A 260 11.00 -8.44 12.17
C SER A 260 11.37 -9.62 11.26
N GLU A 261 10.59 -10.68 11.32
CA GLU A 261 10.77 -11.91 10.54
C GLU A 261 9.41 -12.49 10.13
N VAL A 262 9.40 -13.25 9.03
CA VAL A 262 8.26 -14.08 8.62
C VAL A 262 8.59 -15.53 8.87
N ASN A 263 7.70 -16.24 9.56
CA ASN A 263 7.75 -17.69 9.70
C ASN A 263 7.37 -18.35 8.36
N ALA A 264 8.35 -18.90 7.64
CA ALA A 264 8.14 -19.53 6.34
C ALA A 264 7.71 -21.01 6.46
N GLY A 265 7.41 -21.48 7.67
CA GLY A 265 7.07 -22.88 7.95
C GLY A 265 8.31 -23.78 8.02
N ASN A 266 8.12 -25.03 8.45
CA ASN A 266 9.18 -26.06 8.54
C ASN A 266 10.44 -25.62 9.33
N GLY A 267 10.26 -24.71 10.30
CA GLY A 267 11.37 -24.15 11.09
C GLY A 267 12.21 -23.10 10.35
N GLN A 268 11.81 -22.70 9.13
CA GLN A 268 12.46 -21.66 8.36
C GLN A 268 11.89 -20.29 8.68
N ARG A 269 12.75 -19.28 8.66
CA ARG A 269 12.39 -17.88 8.86
C ARG A 269 13.06 -17.01 7.83
N VAL A 270 12.35 -15.97 7.39
CA VAL A 270 12.87 -14.96 6.49
C VAL A 270 12.94 -13.65 7.27
N GLN A 271 14.14 -13.13 7.45
CA GLN A 271 14.32 -11.83 8.09
C GLN A 271 13.70 -10.75 7.20
N ILE A 272 12.89 -9.88 7.78
CA ILE A 272 12.32 -8.73 7.09
C ILE A 272 13.12 -7.49 7.48
N ASN A 273 13.76 -6.90 6.49
CA ASN A 273 14.77 -5.85 6.69
C ASN A 273 14.25 -4.46 6.35
N GLN A 274 13.24 -4.36 5.47
CA GLN A 274 12.72 -3.10 4.94
C GLN A 274 11.32 -3.30 4.33
N ALA A 275 10.56 -2.22 4.20
CA ALA A 275 9.43 -2.17 3.28
C ALA A 275 9.91 -1.76 1.88
N ALA A 276 9.24 -2.27 0.84
CA ALA A 276 9.50 -1.85 -0.53
C ALA A 276 8.21 -1.86 -1.35
N ASP A 277 8.20 -1.06 -2.42
CA ASP A 277 7.13 -1.11 -3.41
C ASP A 277 7.33 -2.29 -4.37
N ALA A 278 6.24 -3.00 -4.67
CA ALA A 278 6.26 -4.14 -5.58
C ALA A 278 6.42 -3.69 -7.05
N THR A 279 7.14 -4.47 -7.86
CA THR A 279 7.24 -4.25 -9.32
C THR A 279 6.54 -5.33 -10.11
N VAL A 280 5.77 -4.97 -11.15
CA VAL A 280 5.16 -5.96 -12.05
C VAL A 280 6.21 -6.88 -12.64
N GLY A 281 6.05 -8.19 -12.42
CA GLY A 281 6.98 -9.23 -12.85
C GLY A 281 8.03 -9.66 -11.85
N GLU A 282 8.05 -9.04 -10.68
CA GLU A 282 8.80 -9.53 -9.54
C GLU A 282 8.22 -10.85 -9.02
N THR A 283 9.12 -11.80 -8.70
CA THR A 283 8.76 -13.02 -7.97
C THR A 283 8.56 -12.68 -6.50
N VAL A 284 7.45 -13.15 -5.96
CA VAL A 284 7.02 -12.85 -4.59
C VAL A 284 6.59 -14.11 -3.87
N PHE A 285 6.72 -14.09 -2.56
CA PHE A 285 6.33 -15.15 -1.65
C PHE A 285 5.22 -14.64 -0.75
N ARG A 286 4.17 -15.43 -0.57
CA ARG A 286 3.11 -15.19 0.40
C ARG A 286 3.17 -16.23 1.50
N MET A 287 3.09 -15.78 2.74
CA MET A 287 2.84 -16.66 3.89
C MET A 287 1.42 -16.46 4.45
N GLY A 288 0.75 -17.55 4.80
CA GLY A 288 -0.59 -17.57 5.37
C GLY A 288 -0.82 -18.85 6.18
N SER A 289 -1.76 -18.87 7.11
CA SER A 289 -1.88 -19.93 8.12
C SER A 289 -2.60 -21.14 7.60
N THR A 290 -3.31 -20.98 6.50
CA THR A 290 -4.16 -22.05 5.97
C THR A 290 -3.46 -22.78 4.88
N THR A 291 -2.88 -22.06 3.93
CA THR A 291 -2.19 -22.66 2.79
C THR A 291 -0.67 -22.69 2.98
N GLY A 292 -0.13 -21.93 3.93
CA GLY A 292 1.31 -21.87 4.16
C GLY A 292 2.02 -20.95 3.18
N LEU A 293 3.27 -21.30 2.87
CA LEU A 293 4.15 -20.56 1.97
C LEU A 293 3.86 -20.93 0.52
N HIS A 294 3.54 -19.93 -0.30
CA HIS A 294 3.36 -20.06 -1.75
C HIS A 294 4.08 -18.93 -2.48
N ASP A 295 4.49 -19.18 -3.72
CA ASP A 295 5.15 -18.19 -4.58
C ASP A 295 4.35 -17.92 -5.87
N GLY A 296 4.74 -16.85 -6.55
CA GLY A 296 4.13 -16.39 -7.78
C GLY A 296 4.77 -15.08 -8.24
N GLN A 297 4.04 -14.31 -9.04
CA GLN A 297 4.49 -13.04 -9.61
C GLN A 297 3.48 -11.93 -9.43
N VAL A 298 4.00 -10.72 -9.30
CA VAL A 298 3.21 -9.50 -9.45
C VAL A 298 2.75 -9.37 -10.90
N THR A 299 1.45 -9.26 -11.11
CA THR A 299 0.82 -9.17 -12.43
C THR A 299 0.24 -7.78 -12.71
N GLY A 300 -0.05 -7.00 -11.68
CA GLY A 300 -0.55 -5.63 -11.81
C GLY A 300 -0.36 -4.83 -10.53
N LEU A 301 -0.41 -3.51 -10.67
CA LEU A 301 -0.34 -2.54 -9.57
C LEU A 301 -1.53 -1.57 -9.68
N ASP A 302 -1.73 -0.78 -8.62
CA ASP A 302 -2.83 0.16 -8.49
C ASP A 302 -4.21 -0.49 -8.73
N ALA A 303 -4.36 -1.74 -8.31
CA ALA A 303 -5.57 -2.50 -8.54
C ALA A 303 -6.72 -1.91 -7.71
N THR A 304 -7.88 -1.79 -8.35
CA THR A 304 -9.17 -1.60 -7.67
C THR A 304 -9.93 -2.90 -7.69
N VAL A 305 -10.44 -3.33 -6.55
CA VAL A 305 -11.23 -4.55 -6.41
C VAL A 305 -12.56 -4.21 -5.77
N ASN A 306 -13.64 -4.73 -6.35
CA ASN A 306 -15.01 -4.56 -5.86
C ASN A 306 -15.49 -5.88 -5.27
N PHE A 307 -15.27 -6.06 -3.97
CA PHE A 307 -15.75 -7.23 -3.26
C PHE A 307 -17.26 -7.13 -3.03
N GLN A 308 -17.93 -8.28 -2.99
CA GLN A 308 -19.27 -8.34 -2.41
C GLN A 308 -19.16 -7.93 -0.95
N SER A 309 -19.96 -6.95 -0.51
CA SER A 309 -19.86 -6.50 0.87
C SER A 309 -20.28 -7.60 1.84
N GLU A 310 -19.48 -7.80 2.88
CA GLU A 310 -19.80 -8.74 3.96
C GLU A 310 -20.84 -8.16 4.93
N THR A 311 -20.96 -6.83 4.99
CA THR A 311 -21.86 -6.13 5.94
C THR A 311 -23.17 -5.68 5.30
N ASP A 312 -23.21 -5.55 3.98
CA ASP A 312 -24.42 -5.25 3.22
C ASP A 312 -24.61 -6.27 2.08
N PRO A 313 -25.64 -7.12 2.12
CA PRO A 313 -25.87 -8.12 1.07
C PRO A 313 -26.15 -7.52 -0.31
N ASN A 314 -26.46 -6.22 -0.41
CA ASN A 314 -26.61 -5.50 -1.68
C ASN A 314 -25.48 -4.48 -1.92
N GLY A 315 -24.51 -4.42 -1.01
CA GLY A 315 -23.42 -3.46 -1.01
C GLY A 315 -22.18 -3.96 -1.73
N VAL A 316 -21.25 -3.04 -1.93
CA VAL A 316 -19.95 -3.29 -2.57
C VAL A 316 -18.85 -2.73 -1.68
N ASP A 317 -17.91 -3.57 -1.29
CA ASP A 317 -16.71 -3.15 -0.58
C ASP A 317 -15.61 -2.93 -1.61
N THR A 318 -15.43 -1.67 -2.03
CA THR A 318 -14.39 -1.30 -2.99
C THR A 318 -13.09 -0.95 -2.26
N VAL A 319 -11.99 -1.60 -2.65
CA VAL A 319 -10.64 -1.30 -2.15
C VAL A 319 -9.75 -0.90 -3.32
N THR A 320 -8.97 0.16 -3.16
CA THR A 320 -8.08 0.70 -4.22
C THR A 320 -6.61 0.65 -3.84
N GLY A 321 -5.72 0.69 -4.83
CA GLY A 321 -4.26 0.77 -4.60
C GLY A 321 -3.63 -0.59 -4.27
N LEU A 322 -4.29 -1.70 -4.60
CA LEU A 322 -3.80 -3.04 -4.27
C LEU A 322 -2.74 -3.53 -5.27
N ILE A 323 -1.87 -4.40 -4.80
CA ILE A 323 -0.96 -5.22 -5.62
C ILE A 323 -1.75 -6.42 -6.10
N GLN A 324 -1.71 -6.73 -7.40
CA GLN A 324 -2.32 -7.94 -7.97
C GLN A 324 -1.24 -8.98 -8.27
N THR A 325 -1.44 -10.21 -7.82
CA THR A 325 -0.54 -11.35 -8.08
C THR A 325 -1.31 -12.57 -8.57
N ASP A 326 -0.58 -13.57 -9.09
CA ASP A 326 -1.09 -14.92 -9.39
C ASP A 326 -0.78 -15.93 -8.27
N VAL A 327 -0.27 -15.46 -7.13
CA VAL A 327 -0.03 -16.30 -5.94
C VAL A 327 -1.38 -16.77 -5.40
N CYS A 328 -1.53 -18.06 -5.13
CA CYS A 328 -2.78 -18.57 -4.55
C CYS A 328 -2.92 -18.18 -3.07
N ALA A 329 -4.17 -18.00 -2.63
CA ALA A 329 -4.56 -17.77 -1.25
C ALA A 329 -5.98 -18.27 -1.02
N GLU A 330 -6.30 -18.62 0.21
CA GLU A 330 -7.60 -19.14 0.62
C GLU A 330 -8.15 -18.39 1.85
N PRO A 331 -9.46 -18.51 2.20
CA PRO A 331 -10.00 -17.99 3.46
C PRO A 331 -9.22 -18.60 4.60
N GLY A 332 -8.26 -17.84 5.12
CA GLY A 332 -7.13 -18.56 5.68
C GLY A 332 -5.77 -17.93 5.56
N ASP A 333 -5.61 -16.98 4.64
CA ASP A 333 -4.36 -16.27 4.40
C ASP A 333 -4.46 -14.73 4.53
N SER A 334 -5.63 -14.18 4.85
CA SER A 334 -5.86 -12.73 5.00
C SER A 334 -5.04 -12.06 6.08
N GLY A 335 -4.49 -10.90 5.75
CA GLY A 335 -3.46 -10.18 6.50
C GLY A 335 -2.05 -10.73 6.30
N GLY A 336 -1.89 -11.85 5.59
CA GLY A 336 -0.65 -12.60 5.52
C GLY A 336 0.40 -11.88 4.70
N SER A 337 1.66 -12.11 5.06
CA SER A 337 2.82 -11.42 4.50
C SER A 337 2.98 -11.74 3.01
N LEU A 338 3.14 -10.72 2.17
CA LEU A 338 3.72 -10.79 0.83
C LEU A 338 5.11 -10.17 0.89
N PHE A 339 6.14 -10.93 0.53
CA PHE A 339 7.54 -10.54 0.70
C PHE A 339 8.43 -11.13 -0.39
N THR A 340 9.66 -10.62 -0.49
CA THR A 340 10.69 -11.13 -1.39
C THR A 340 11.63 -12.08 -0.66
N GLN A 341 12.32 -12.95 -1.40
CA GLN A 341 13.28 -13.89 -0.81
C GLN A 341 14.41 -13.21 -0.03
N ASP A 342 14.79 -12.00 -0.41
CA ASP A 342 15.82 -11.18 0.23
C ASP A 342 15.32 -10.34 1.41
N GLY A 343 14.03 -10.47 1.78
CA GLY A 343 13.51 -9.92 3.02
C GLY A 343 12.90 -8.52 2.92
N SER A 344 12.37 -8.14 1.75
CA SER A 344 11.56 -6.92 1.62
C SER A 344 10.09 -7.24 1.86
N ALA A 345 9.42 -6.47 2.72
CA ALA A 345 7.99 -6.52 2.92
C ALA A 345 7.25 -5.72 1.84
N LEU A 346 6.34 -6.38 1.11
CA LEU A 346 5.63 -5.78 -0.02
C LEU A 346 4.16 -5.53 0.29
N GLY A 347 3.46 -6.51 0.88
CA GLY A 347 2.01 -6.40 1.03
C GLY A 347 1.39 -7.30 2.10
N LEU A 348 0.12 -7.01 2.43
CA LEU A 348 -0.73 -7.78 3.33
C LEU A 348 -1.87 -8.38 2.52
N THR A 349 -2.12 -9.68 2.63
CA THR A 349 -3.18 -10.37 1.86
C THR A 349 -4.55 -9.75 2.16
N SER A 350 -5.27 -9.29 1.14
CA SER A 350 -6.61 -8.70 1.28
C SER A 350 -7.71 -9.70 0.89
N GLY A 351 -7.61 -10.26 -0.31
CA GLY A 351 -8.64 -11.12 -0.87
C GLY A 351 -8.27 -11.56 -2.28
N GLY A 352 -9.15 -12.32 -2.91
CA GLY A 352 -8.86 -12.86 -4.23
C GLY A 352 -9.95 -13.77 -4.76
N SER A 353 -9.66 -14.43 -5.88
CA SER A 353 -10.49 -15.47 -6.48
C SER A 353 -9.65 -16.70 -6.78
N GLY A 354 -10.30 -17.86 -6.87
CA GLY A 354 -9.63 -19.14 -7.08
C GLY A 354 -9.25 -19.83 -5.77
N ASP A 355 -8.32 -20.78 -5.86
CA ASP A 355 -7.80 -21.57 -4.74
C ASP A 355 -6.38 -22.09 -5.04
N CYS A 356 -5.74 -22.74 -4.08
CA CYS A 356 -4.38 -23.28 -4.27
C CYS A 356 -4.32 -24.58 -5.10
N ALA A 357 -5.46 -25.14 -5.51
CA ALA A 357 -5.51 -26.31 -6.39
C ALA A 357 -5.61 -25.91 -7.88
N SER A 358 -6.31 -24.82 -8.18
CA SER A 358 -6.68 -24.37 -9.53
C SER A 358 -5.98 -23.08 -9.93
N GLY A 359 -5.26 -22.46 -9.00
CA GLY A 359 -4.70 -21.11 -9.15
C GLY A 359 -5.76 -20.03 -8.97
N GLY A 360 -5.33 -18.79 -9.03
CA GLY A 360 -6.19 -17.67 -8.72
C GLY A 360 -5.59 -16.31 -9.00
N GLU A 361 -6.32 -15.29 -8.59
CA GLU A 361 -5.84 -13.90 -8.54
C GLU A 361 -5.96 -13.46 -7.08
N THR A 362 -4.86 -13.00 -6.50
CA THR A 362 -4.83 -12.52 -5.11
C THR A 362 -4.37 -11.07 -5.08
N PHE A 363 -5.00 -10.30 -4.21
CA PHE A 363 -4.75 -8.87 -4.03
C PHE A 363 -4.18 -8.60 -2.64
N PHE A 364 -3.23 -7.67 -2.59
CA PHE A 364 -2.50 -7.35 -1.38
C PHE A 364 -2.46 -5.85 -1.17
N GLN A 365 -2.67 -5.42 0.08
CA GLN A 365 -2.49 -4.05 0.52
C GLN A 365 -0.99 -3.75 0.62
N PRO A 366 -0.45 -2.74 -0.08
CA PRO A 366 0.95 -2.35 0.07
C PRO A 366 1.32 -2.03 1.53
N VAL A 367 2.44 -2.60 1.99
CA VAL A 367 2.96 -2.35 3.35
C VAL A 367 3.45 -0.91 3.49
N THR A 368 4.07 -0.35 2.46
CA THR A 368 4.52 1.06 2.44
C THR A 368 3.36 2.01 2.73
N THR A 369 2.20 1.80 2.13
CA THR A 369 0.97 2.56 2.41
C THR A 369 0.48 2.36 3.85
N ALA A 370 0.47 1.12 4.36
CA ALA A 370 0.02 0.84 5.73
C ALA A 370 0.93 1.48 6.78
N LEU A 371 2.25 1.41 6.61
CA LEU A 371 3.23 2.06 7.48
C LEU A 371 3.07 3.58 7.47
N GLN A 372 2.92 4.18 6.29
CA GLN A 372 2.70 5.61 6.15
C GLN A 372 1.41 6.08 6.86
N ALA A 373 0.32 5.35 6.69
CA ALA A 373 -0.97 5.71 7.28
C ALA A 373 -0.98 5.59 8.81
N THR A 374 -0.30 4.56 9.34
CA THR A 374 -0.32 4.24 10.77
C THR A 374 0.80 4.91 11.56
N GLY A 375 1.85 5.37 10.88
CA GLY A 375 3.09 5.87 11.50
C GLY A 375 3.96 4.77 12.10
N ALA A 376 3.66 3.50 11.82
CA ALA A 376 4.46 2.36 12.29
C ALA A 376 5.73 2.20 11.44
N THR A 377 6.74 1.54 12.00
CA THR A 377 8.03 1.25 11.33
C THR A 377 8.37 -0.24 11.39
N LEU A 378 9.04 -0.77 10.36
CA LEU A 378 9.56 -2.13 10.36
C LEU A 378 10.92 -2.20 11.07
N GLY A 379 11.10 -3.21 11.93
CA GLY A 379 12.36 -3.51 12.61
C GLY A 379 12.88 -2.40 13.54
N ASP A 380 14.09 -2.63 14.08
CA ASP A 380 14.79 -1.69 14.96
C ASP A 380 15.44 -0.55 14.15
N GLY A 381 14.63 0.27 13.48
CA GLY A 381 15.04 1.59 12.98
C GLY A 381 15.03 1.77 11.47
N ASP A 382 13.85 1.77 10.85
CA ASP A 382 13.66 2.43 9.56
C ASP A 382 13.74 3.96 9.71
N ALA A 383 14.97 4.45 9.80
CA ALA A 383 15.34 5.80 9.41
C ALA A 383 15.89 5.76 7.97
N GLY A 384 15.02 5.43 7.01
CA GLY A 384 15.38 5.25 5.59
C GLY A 384 14.38 5.89 4.63
N ASN A 385 14.39 7.23 4.54
CA ASN A 385 13.92 8.06 3.41
C ASN A 385 12.82 7.48 2.48
N GLY A 386 11.55 7.77 2.79
CA GLY A 386 10.43 7.38 1.93
C GLY A 386 9.15 8.22 2.06
N ALA A 387 9.22 9.53 2.31
CA ALA A 387 8.04 10.40 2.15
C ALA A 387 8.48 11.80 1.72
N GLY A 388 8.47 12.04 0.41
CA GLY A 388 8.54 13.39 -0.14
C GLY A 388 7.19 14.07 0.10
N ASP A 389 7.22 15.05 0.99
CA ASP A 389 6.17 16.01 1.30
C ASP A 389 5.52 16.60 0.04
N GLN A 390 4.18 16.50 -0.02
CA GLN A 390 3.35 17.33 -0.88
C GLN A 390 2.16 17.85 -0.06
N SER A 391 2.38 18.97 0.62
CA SER A 391 1.28 19.86 1.00
C SER A 391 1.57 21.30 0.58
N GLY A 392 0.72 21.79 -0.32
CA GLY A 392 0.26 23.18 -0.40
C GLY A 392 1.29 24.29 -0.59
N ALA A 393 1.47 24.71 -1.84
CA ALA A 393 1.97 26.03 -2.17
C ALA A 393 1.09 27.14 -1.56
N GLY A 394 1.71 28.02 -0.78
CA GLY A 394 1.18 29.32 -0.36
C GLY A 394 2.27 30.37 -0.51
N ALA A 395 2.10 31.26 -1.49
CA ALA A 395 3.03 32.32 -1.86
C ALA A 395 3.17 33.40 -0.78
N GLY A 396 4.37 33.99 -0.68
CA GLY A 396 4.63 35.20 0.10
C GLY A 396 6.12 35.54 0.12
N ASP A 397 6.50 36.56 -0.66
CA ASP A 397 7.85 37.07 -0.90
C ASP A 397 8.53 37.77 0.31
N GLU A 398 9.84 37.99 0.13
CA GLU A 398 10.71 39.05 0.69
C GLU A 398 11.49 38.82 2.01
N ALA A 399 12.75 38.41 1.82
CA ALA A 399 14.01 39.06 2.22
C ALA A 399 14.21 39.65 3.64
N GLY A 400 15.29 39.19 4.30
CA GLY A 400 16.00 40.00 5.30
C GLY A 400 16.86 39.19 6.28
N ALA A 401 18.16 39.07 5.99
CA ALA A 401 19.16 38.54 6.91
C ALA A 401 19.43 39.49 8.10
N GLY A 402 19.75 38.95 9.27
CA GLY A 402 20.25 39.73 10.41
C GLY A 402 20.50 38.90 11.68
N ASP A 403 21.76 38.87 12.09
CA ASP A 403 22.38 38.10 13.17
C ASP A 403 22.04 38.51 14.62
N GLN A 404 22.25 37.52 15.52
CA GLN A 404 22.79 37.58 16.90
C GLN A 404 22.05 38.22 18.09
N ALA A 405 21.79 37.33 19.06
CA ALA A 405 22.11 37.38 20.51
C ALA A 405 21.82 38.63 21.36
N GLY A 406 21.13 38.42 22.50
CA GLY A 406 21.20 39.33 23.64
C GLY A 406 20.17 39.06 24.73
N ALA A 407 20.63 38.56 25.89
CA ALA A 407 19.85 38.45 27.11
C ALA A 407 19.58 39.83 27.75
N GLY A 408 18.47 39.97 28.49
CA GLY A 408 18.21 41.13 29.34
C GLY A 408 16.89 41.02 30.12
N ALA A 409 17.02 40.84 31.43
CA ALA A 409 15.94 40.87 32.41
C ALA A 409 15.47 42.31 32.73
N GLY A 410 14.26 42.47 33.29
CA GLY A 410 13.90 43.67 34.07
C GLY A 410 12.42 44.04 34.16
N ASP A 411 11.77 43.55 35.22
CA ASP A 411 10.90 44.27 36.18
C ASP A 411 9.51 44.87 35.84
N GLN A 412 8.53 44.24 36.52
CA GLN A 412 7.60 44.77 37.53
C GLN A 412 6.36 45.65 37.19
N ALA A 413 5.23 45.05 37.56
CA ALA A 413 4.19 45.51 38.50
C ALA A 413 3.01 46.37 38.01
N GLY A 414 1.80 45.90 38.37
CA GLY A 414 0.56 46.66 38.39
C GLY A 414 -0.64 45.78 38.76
N ALA A 415 -0.97 45.72 40.05
CA ALA A 415 -2.14 45.03 40.63
C ALA A 415 -3.46 45.79 40.39
N GLY A 416 -4.60 45.10 40.49
CA GLY A 416 -5.94 45.71 40.56
C GLY A 416 -7.06 44.68 40.76
N ASP A 417 -7.82 44.87 41.84
CA ASP A 417 -8.75 43.94 42.50
C ASP A 417 -10.17 43.77 41.91
N GLN A 418 -10.73 42.60 42.24
CA GLN A 418 -12.08 42.23 42.72
C GLN A 418 -13.43 42.82 42.21
N ALA A 419 -14.37 41.86 42.10
CA ALA A 419 -15.77 41.82 42.57
C ALA A 419 -16.92 42.32 41.67
N GLY A 420 -18.00 41.52 41.63
CA GLY A 420 -19.35 41.96 41.29
C GLY A 420 -20.30 40.88 40.76
N ALA A 421 -21.29 40.50 41.57
CA ALA A 421 -22.30 39.46 41.35
C ALA A 421 -23.64 40.02 40.81
N GLY A 422 -24.58 39.10 40.51
CA GLY A 422 -26.03 39.35 40.32
C GLY A 422 -26.43 39.41 38.84
N ASP A 423 -27.53 38.81 38.35
CA ASP A 423 -28.79 38.52 39.02
C ASP A 423 -29.64 37.51 38.22
N GLN A 424 -30.41 36.71 38.94
CA GLN A 424 -31.58 35.95 38.47
C GLN A 424 -32.84 36.66 38.99
N PRO A 425 -33.99 36.55 38.31
CA PRO A 425 -35.17 35.95 38.97
C PRO A 425 -35.98 35.09 37.97
N GLY A 426 -36.91 34.20 38.31
CA GLY A 426 -37.64 33.91 39.54
C GLY A 426 -38.89 33.10 39.13
N ALA A 427 -39.29 32.15 39.97
CA ALA A 427 -40.24 31.08 39.69
C ALA A 427 -41.72 31.49 39.63
N GLY A 428 -42.54 30.60 39.06
CA GLY A 428 -43.99 30.53 39.25
C GLY A 428 -44.51 29.16 38.81
N GLY A 429 -44.89 28.32 39.76
CA GLY A 429 -45.44 26.99 39.51
C GLY A 429 -46.96 26.97 39.38
N ASP A 430 -47.49 25.84 38.93
CA ASP A 430 -48.79 25.32 39.37
C ASP A 430 -48.86 23.80 39.11
N GLN A 431 -49.32 23.07 40.13
CA GLN A 431 -49.72 21.67 40.06
C GLN A 431 -51.27 21.57 40.07
N ILE A 432 -51.75 20.39 39.66
CA ILE A 432 -52.93 19.62 40.13
C ILE A 432 -54.05 19.41 39.09
N GLY A 433 -54.35 18.11 38.89
CA GLY A 433 -55.63 17.54 38.45
C GLY A 433 -55.49 16.71 37.17
N GLY A 434 -55.70 15.39 37.10
CA GLY A 434 -56.38 14.45 37.98
C GLY A 434 -57.36 13.61 37.16
N GLY A 435 -57.06 12.31 36.98
CA GLY A 435 -58.01 11.22 36.79
C GLY A 435 -58.69 11.01 35.44
N ALA A 436 -58.47 9.85 34.82
CA ALA A 436 -59.49 8.79 34.67
C ALA A 436 -59.11 7.79 33.54
N ASP A 437 -58.66 6.61 33.93
CA ASP A 437 -59.03 5.32 33.31
C ASP A 437 -60.41 4.92 33.92
N PRO A 438 -61.28 4.11 33.28
CA PRO A 438 -60.93 2.71 33.03
C PRO A 438 -61.64 1.95 31.87
N SER A 439 -60.99 0.82 31.50
CA SER A 439 -61.56 -0.53 31.28
C SER A 439 -62.53 -0.88 30.14
N GLY A 440 -62.20 -2.00 29.45
CA GLY A 440 -63.09 -2.92 28.73
C GLY A 440 -62.30 -3.65 27.63
N ALA A 441 -61.63 -4.80 27.84
CA ALA A 441 -62.07 -6.16 28.18
C ALA A 441 -62.68 -6.98 27.03
N GLY A 442 -62.04 -8.13 26.73
CA GLY A 442 -62.58 -9.33 26.07
C GLY A 442 -62.20 -9.49 24.60
N ALA A 443 -61.87 -10.66 24.04
CA ALA A 443 -61.66 -12.05 24.50
C ALA A 443 -61.01 -12.78 23.28
N ALA A 444 -59.92 -13.52 23.45
CA ALA A 444 -59.85 -14.99 23.45
C ALA A 444 -60.55 -15.69 22.26
N ASP A 445 -59.76 -16.40 21.43
CA ASP A 445 -60.16 -17.71 20.91
C ASP A 445 -58.93 -18.61 20.66
N ASP A 446 -58.97 -19.79 21.26
CA ASP A 446 -58.02 -20.90 21.16
C ASP A 446 -58.55 -21.91 20.14
N GLY A 447 -57.68 -22.55 19.34
CA GLY A 447 -58.16 -23.49 18.33
C GLY A 447 -57.14 -24.44 17.71
N SER A 448 -56.76 -25.44 18.51
CA SER A 448 -56.51 -26.85 18.13
C SER A 448 -55.34 -27.28 17.21
N SER A 449 -54.78 -28.39 17.66
CA SER A 449 -53.68 -29.22 17.18
C SER A 449 -54.02 -30.21 16.05
N SER A 450 -52.94 -30.75 15.50
CA SER A 450 -52.73 -32.09 14.93
C SER A 450 -53.03 -32.33 13.44
N VAL A 451 -52.00 -32.68 12.66
CA VAL A 451 -51.94 -33.88 11.78
C VAL A 451 -50.47 -34.30 11.55
N THR A 452 -50.23 -35.59 11.71
CA THR A 452 -49.04 -36.43 11.47
C THR A 452 -48.71 -36.66 9.99
N GLY A 453 -47.45 -36.99 9.66
CA GLY A 453 -47.15 -37.71 8.41
C GLY A 453 -45.66 -37.87 8.09
N SER A 454 -45.13 -39.07 8.33
CA SER A 454 -43.81 -39.54 7.90
C SER A 454 -43.83 -40.02 6.44
N HIS A 455 -42.72 -39.81 5.72
CA HIS A 455 -42.07 -40.80 4.85
C HIS A 455 -40.61 -40.43 4.62
#